data_AF-A0AAU4BHG8-F1
#
_entry.id   AF-A0AAU4BHG8-F1
#
_cell.length_a   1.000
_cell.length_b   1.000
_cell.length_c   1.000
_cell.angle_alpha   90.00
_cell.angle_beta   90.00
_cell.angle_gamma   90.00
#
_symmetry.space_group_name_H-M   'P 1'
#
loop_
_entity.id
_entity.type
_entity.pdbx_description
1 polymer ?
#
loop_
_entity_poly.entity_id
_entity_poly.type
_entity_poly.pdbx_seq_one_letter_code
_entity_poly.pdbx_strand_id
1 'polypeptide(L)'
;MSTGRRWQDIKAEAHRRNPEFGDPERQARARAELDAHVAGHHLKELRKAIGKTQAEVARILGVSQSRVSQIENGNLEAMELETLRAYATALGGHLDITVSVGPHSIKVA
;
A
#
# COMPACT_ATOMS: atom_id res chain seq x y z
N MET A 1 20.48 35.53 6.08
CA MET A 1 19.94 35.05 4.79
C MET A 1 20.14 33.53 4.74
N SER A 2 19.09 32.75 4.50
CA SER A 2 19.18 31.28 4.53
C SER A 2 20.02 30.77 3.37
N THR A 3 21.17 30.16 3.70
CA THR A 3 22.10 29.47 2.80
C THR A 3 21.62 28.05 2.45
N GLY A 4 20.31 27.88 2.24
CA GLY A 4 19.74 26.61 1.81
C GLY A 4 19.89 26.43 0.29
N ARG A 5 20.46 25.30 -0.15
CA ARG A 5 20.40 24.92 -1.57
C ARG A 5 18.94 24.71 -1.99
N ARG A 6 18.59 25.16 -3.20
CA ARG A 6 17.25 24.97 -3.77
C ARG A 6 17.01 23.47 -3.98
N TRP A 7 15.83 23.00 -3.58
CA TRP A 7 15.45 21.59 -3.68
C TRP A 7 15.58 21.02 -5.10
N GLN A 8 15.28 21.83 -6.11
CA GLN A 8 15.41 21.43 -7.51
C GLN A 8 16.86 21.13 -7.91
N ASP A 9 17.82 21.91 -7.41
CA ASP A 9 19.25 21.68 -7.69
C ASP A 9 19.74 20.39 -7.01
N ILE A 10 19.23 20.12 -5.79
CA ILE A 10 19.49 18.87 -5.08
C ILE A 10 18.94 17.67 -5.86
N LYS A 11 17.69 17.75 -6.36
CA LYS A 11 17.09 16.68 -7.18
C LYS A 11 17.84 16.46 -8.50
N ALA A 12 18.23 17.54 -9.18
CA ALA A 12 18.98 17.44 -10.43
C ALA A 12 20.36 16.78 -10.20
N GLU A 13 21.06 17.14 -9.12
CA GLU A 13 22.31 16.50 -8.73
C GLU A 13 22.11 15.03 -8.35
N ALA A 14 21.05 14.70 -7.62
CA ALA A 14 20.74 13.32 -7.25
C ALA A 14 20.44 12.45 -8.48
N HIS A 15 19.70 12.98 -9.47
CA HIS A 15 19.46 12.30 -10.74
C HIS A 15 20.73 12.15 -11.60
N ARG A 16 21.63 13.13 -11.60
CA ARG A 16 22.93 12.99 -12.28
C ARG A 16 23.79 11.89 -11.66
N ARG A 17 23.79 11.79 -10.32
CA ARG A 17 24.56 10.77 -9.59
C ARG A 17 23.94 9.38 -9.69
N ASN A 18 22.62 9.31 -9.81
CA ASN A 18 21.86 8.07 -9.83
C ASN A 18 20.82 8.13 -10.97
N PRO A 19 21.26 8.05 -12.24
CA PRO A 19 20.38 8.15 -13.40
C PRO A 19 19.29 7.06 -13.39
N GLU A 20 19.53 5.93 -12.74
CA GLU A 20 18.59 4.84 -12.55
C GLU A 20 17.33 5.23 -11.73
N PHE A 21 17.33 6.36 -11.01
CA PHE A 21 16.10 6.90 -10.39
C PHE A 21 15.20 7.60 -11.39
N GLY A 22 15.68 7.89 -12.60
CA GLY A 22 14.89 8.43 -13.70
C GLY A 22 14.14 7.36 -14.51
N ASP A 23 14.44 6.07 -14.31
CA ASP A 23 13.78 4.97 -15.01
C ASP A 23 12.28 4.90 -14.67
N PRO A 24 11.38 5.06 -15.66
CA PRO A 24 9.93 5.00 -15.44
C PRO A 24 9.47 3.69 -14.80
N GLU A 25 10.04 2.55 -15.18
CA GLU A 25 9.64 1.26 -14.60
C GLU A 25 10.02 1.15 -13.13
N ARG A 26 11.22 1.64 -12.78
CA ARG A 26 11.65 1.69 -11.38
C ARG A 26 10.80 2.65 -10.56
N GLN A 27 10.48 3.82 -11.10
CA GLN A 27 9.58 4.77 -10.43
C GLN A 27 8.20 4.17 -10.22
N ALA A 28 7.64 3.49 -11.22
CA ALA A 28 6.36 2.81 -11.12
C ALA A 28 6.37 1.71 -10.04
N ARG A 29 7.42 0.89 -10.01
CA ARG A 29 7.61 -0.14 -8.97
C ARG A 29 7.72 0.46 -7.57
N ALA A 30 8.58 1.45 -7.38
CA ALA A 30 8.74 2.13 -6.09
C ALA A 30 7.44 2.80 -5.62
N ARG A 31 6.66 3.35 -6.56
CA ARG A 31 5.34 3.93 -6.26
C ARG A 31 4.35 2.85 -5.82
N ALA A 32 4.29 1.73 -6.53
CA ALA A 32 3.42 0.60 -6.17
C ALA A 32 3.77 0.01 -4.80
N GLU A 33 5.07 -0.15 -4.49
CA GLU A 33 5.54 -0.60 -3.18
C GLU A 33 5.15 0.35 -2.05
N LEU A 34 5.30 1.66 -2.26
CA LEU A 34 4.88 2.68 -1.28
C LEU A 34 3.36 2.65 -1.06
N ASP A 35 2.59 2.62 -2.15
CA ASP A 35 1.13 2.61 -2.10
C ASP A 35 0.63 1.33 -1.36
N ALA A 36 1.25 0.18 -1.62
CA ALA A 36 0.96 -1.08 -0.93
C ALA A 36 1.33 -1.01 0.56
N HIS A 37 2.48 -0.43 0.91
CA HIS A 37 2.88 -0.24 2.31
C HIS A 37 1.88 0.63 3.09
N VAL A 38 1.44 1.73 2.50
CA VAL A 38 0.43 2.62 3.09
C VAL A 38 -0.89 1.88 3.29
N ALA A 39 -1.36 1.16 2.25
CA ALA A 39 -2.60 0.40 2.32
C ALA A 39 -2.53 -0.73 3.39
N GLY A 40 -1.45 -1.50 3.44
CA GLY A 40 -1.22 -2.54 4.44
C GLY A 40 -1.21 -1.97 5.87
N HIS A 41 -0.55 -0.82 6.07
CA HIS A 41 -0.55 -0.12 7.35
C HIS A 41 -1.96 0.30 7.77
N HIS A 42 -2.79 0.82 6.86
CA HIS A 42 -4.17 1.18 7.18
C HIS A 42 -5.02 -0.04 7.58
N LEU A 43 -4.85 -1.18 6.91
CA LEU A 43 -5.52 -2.43 7.30
C LEU A 43 -5.12 -2.89 8.70
N LYS A 44 -3.83 -2.79 9.04
CA LYS A 44 -3.31 -3.08 10.38
C LYS A 44 -3.94 -2.19 11.44
N GLU A 45 -4.05 -0.89 11.19
CA GLU A 45 -4.67 0.04 12.12
C GLU A 45 -6.18 -0.25 12.27
N LEU A 46 -6.88 -0.54 11.17
CA LEU A 46 -8.29 -0.94 11.22
C LEU A 46 -8.49 -2.21 12.06
N ARG A 47 -7.68 -3.25 11.83
CA ARG A 47 -7.73 -4.49 12.61
C ARG A 47 -7.53 -4.23 14.10
N LYS A 48 -6.54 -3.41 14.46
CA LYS A 48 -6.27 -3.04 15.87
C LYS A 48 -7.44 -2.27 16.47
N ALA A 49 -8.03 -1.33 15.72
CA ALA A 49 -9.15 -0.52 16.20
C ALA A 49 -10.37 -1.37 16.57
N ILE A 50 -10.57 -2.50 15.89
CA ILE A 50 -11.64 -3.47 16.21
C ILE A 50 -11.21 -4.58 17.20
N GLY A 51 -10.03 -4.46 17.80
CA GLY A 51 -9.56 -5.35 18.87
C GLY A 51 -9.11 -6.74 18.42
N LYS A 52 -8.88 -6.99 17.12
CA LYS A 52 -8.42 -8.30 16.62
C LYS A 52 -6.91 -8.38 16.54
N THR A 53 -6.35 -9.56 16.83
CA THR A 53 -4.96 -9.93 16.55
C THR A 53 -4.80 -10.45 15.13
N GLN A 54 -3.56 -10.48 14.63
CA GLN A 54 -3.28 -11.09 13.32
C GLN A 54 -3.61 -12.59 13.30
N ALA A 55 -3.42 -13.29 14.42
CA ALA A 55 -3.74 -14.71 14.54
C ALA A 55 -5.25 -14.99 14.46
N GLU A 56 -6.09 -14.11 15.01
CA GLU A 56 -7.54 -14.23 14.90
C GLU A 56 -8.02 -13.99 13.47
N VAL A 57 -7.50 -12.97 12.79
CA VAL A 57 -7.81 -12.72 11.39
C VAL A 57 -7.34 -13.88 10.50
N ALA A 58 -6.13 -14.39 10.74
CA ALA A 58 -5.60 -15.55 10.03
C ALA A 58 -6.50 -16.78 10.18
N ARG A 59 -7.01 -17.04 11.38
CA ARG A 59 -7.94 -18.13 11.67
C ARG A 59 -9.27 -17.97 10.91
N ILE A 60 -9.82 -16.76 10.84
CA ILE A 60 -11.05 -16.48 10.09
C ILE A 60 -10.83 -16.69 8.60
N LEU A 61 -9.67 -16.29 8.07
CA LEU A 61 -9.31 -16.40 6.67
C LEU A 61 -8.84 -17.80 6.26
N GLY A 62 -8.55 -18.69 7.20
CA GLY A 62 -7.96 -20.00 6.90
C GLY A 62 -6.53 -19.93 6.34
N VAL A 63 -5.77 -18.88 6.68
CA VAL A 63 -4.39 -18.67 6.23
C VAL A 63 -3.41 -18.63 7.40
N SER A 64 -2.11 -18.59 7.11
CA SER A 64 -1.10 -18.41 8.16
C SER A 64 -1.12 -16.97 8.72
N GLN A 65 -0.74 -16.80 9.98
CA GLN A 65 -0.52 -15.47 10.55
C GLN A 65 0.59 -14.70 9.79
N SER A 66 1.58 -15.42 9.24
CA SER A 66 2.59 -14.82 8.36
C SER A 66 1.96 -14.18 7.11
N ARG A 67 0.97 -14.83 6.48
CA ARG A 67 0.24 -14.23 5.33
C ARG A 67 -0.46 -12.94 5.73
N VAL A 68 -1.09 -12.89 6.89
CA VAL A 68 -1.69 -11.65 7.44
C VAL A 68 -0.63 -10.56 7.66
N SER A 69 0.54 -10.94 8.19
CA SER A 69 1.66 -10.01 8.37
C SER A 69 2.17 -9.45 7.03
N GLN A 70 2.27 -10.27 5.99
CA GLN A 70 2.69 -9.83 4.64
C GLN A 70 1.71 -8.80 4.05
N ILE A 71 0.41 -9.04 4.18
CA ILE A 71 -0.64 -8.09 3.77
C ILE A 71 -0.45 -6.75 4.49
N GLU A 72 -0.33 -6.79 5.83
CA GLU A 72 -0.23 -5.60 6.68
C GLU A 72 1.08 -4.82 6.51
N ASN A 73 2.12 -5.44 5.94
CA ASN A 73 3.39 -4.79 5.64
C ASN A 73 3.50 -4.29 4.19
N GLY A 74 2.47 -4.52 3.36
CA GLY A 74 2.46 -4.04 1.98
C GLY A 74 3.11 -4.96 0.96
N ASN A 75 3.19 -6.27 1.22
CA ASN A 75 3.72 -7.22 0.24
C ASN A 75 2.76 -7.30 -0.96
N LEU A 76 3.22 -6.88 -2.13
CA LEU A 76 2.42 -6.84 -3.37
C LEU A 76 1.82 -8.21 -3.75
N GLU A 77 2.56 -9.32 -3.55
CA GLU A 77 2.08 -10.68 -3.83
C GLU A 77 1.04 -11.18 -2.82
N ALA A 78 0.95 -10.52 -1.66
CA ALA A 78 -0.06 -10.81 -0.65
C ALA A 78 -1.31 -9.94 -0.78
N MET A 79 -1.24 -8.82 -1.51
CA MET A 79 -2.30 -7.81 -1.61
C MET A 79 -3.15 -7.94 -2.88
N GLU A 80 -3.48 -9.16 -3.25
CA GLU A 80 -4.42 -9.43 -4.33
C GLU A 80 -5.85 -8.98 -3.94
N LEU A 81 -6.65 -8.60 -4.93
CA LEU A 81 -7.99 -8.07 -4.70
C LEU A 81 -8.89 -9.01 -3.88
N GLU A 82 -8.87 -10.31 -4.20
CA GLU A 82 -9.64 -11.32 -3.46
C GLU A 82 -9.16 -11.45 -2.02
N THR A 83 -7.84 -11.38 -1.80
CA THR A 83 -7.26 -11.38 -0.45
C THR A 83 -7.71 -10.17 0.36
N LEU A 84 -7.69 -8.97 -0.23
CA LEU A 84 -8.15 -7.74 0.43
C LEU A 84 -9.65 -7.79 0.74
N ARG A 85 -10.45 -8.35 -0.18
CA ARG A 85 -11.89 -8.56 0.03
C ARG A 85 -12.13 -9.52 1.20
N ALA A 86 -11.46 -10.66 1.21
CA ALA A 86 -11.57 -11.63 2.30
C ALA A 86 -11.12 -11.02 3.64
N TYR A 87 -10.01 -10.27 3.65
CA TYR A 87 -9.50 -9.58 4.84
C TYR A 87 -10.55 -8.59 5.39
N ALA A 88 -11.13 -7.75 4.54
CA ALA A 88 -12.20 -6.83 4.94
C ALA A 88 -13.40 -7.58 5.54
N THR A 89 -13.83 -8.68 4.91
CA THR A 89 -14.91 -9.54 5.42
C THR A 89 -14.55 -10.15 6.79
N ALA A 90 -13.30 -10.58 7.00
CA ALA A 90 -12.84 -11.12 8.29
C ALA A 90 -12.84 -10.08 9.42
N LEU A 91 -12.76 -8.80 9.07
CA LEU A 91 -12.94 -7.69 10.00
C LEU A 91 -14.42 -7.30 10.21
N GLY A 92 -15.35 -7.94 9.50
CA GLY A 92 -16.78 -7.60 9.50
C GLY A 92 -17.15 -6.41 8.60
N GLY A 93 -16.24 -6.01 7.72
CA GLY A 93 -16.43 -4.95 6.74
C GLY A 93 -16.62 -5.47 5.31
N HIS A 94 -16.46 -4.57 4.36
CA HIS A 94 -16.47 -4.86 2.93
C HIS A 94 -15.39 -4.03 2.22
N LEU A 95 -14.97 -4.48 1.04
CA LEU A 95 -14.00 -3.77 0.20
C LEU A 95 -14.73 -3.04 -0.92
N ASP A 96 -14.51 -1.73 -1.00
CA ASP A 96 -15.01 -0.89 -2.09
C ASP A 96 -13.92 -0.70 -3.16
N ILE A 97 -14.27 -0.94 -4.42
CA ILE A 97 -13.40 -0.68 -5.56
C ILE A 97 -13.90 0.55 -6.31
N THR A 98 -13.02 1.52 -6.50
CA THR A 98 -13.33 2.75 -7.23
C THR A 98 -12.44 2.87 -8.47
N VAL A 99 -13.04 3.14 -9.62
CA VAL A 99 -12.34 3.46 -10.87
C VAL A 99 -12.43 4.96 -11.11
N SER A 100 -11.28 5.60 -11.34
CA SER A 100 -11.19 7.05 -11.56
C SER A 100 -10.55 7.38 -12.91
N VAL A 101 -11.23 8.22 -13.71
CA VAL A 101 -10.76 8.71 -15.01
C VAL A 101 -10.97 10.22 -15.07
N GLY A 102 -9.88 10.97 -14.95
CA GLY A 102 -9.94 12.44 -14.84
C GLY A 102 -10.81 12.87 -13.65
N PRO A 103 -11.84 13.72 -13.84
CA PRO A 103 -12.74 14.14 -12.77
C PRO A 103 -13.83 13.10 -12.43
N HIS A 104 -13.94 12.00 -13.19
CA HIS A 104 -15.00 11.02 -13.01
C HIS A 104 -14.53 9.88 -12.11
N SER A 105 -15.38 9.45 -11.19
CA SER A 105 -15.12 8.33 -10.29
C SER A 105 -16.38 7.49 -10.09
N ILE A 106 -16.26 6.17 -10.21
CA ILE A 106 -17.36 5.22 -10.05
C ILE A 106 -16.97 4.08 -9.12
N LYS A 107 -17.87 3.71 -8.19
CA LYS A 107 -17.73 2.48 -7.39
C LYS A 107 -18.19 1.29 -8.23
N VAL A 108 -17.35 0.27 -8.38
CA VAL A 108 -17.58 -0.88 -9.26
C VAL A 108 -17.74 -2.20 -8.53
N ALA A 109 -17.33 -2.29 -7.26
CA ALA A 109 -17.51 -3.47 -6.40
C ALA A 109 -17.34 -3.13 -4.92
#